data_AF-A0A9X9FTN8-F1
#
_entry.id   AF-A0A9X9FTN8-F1
#
_cell.length_a   1.000
_cell.length_b   1.000
_cell.length_c   1.000
_cell.angle_alpha   90.00
_cell.angle_beta   90.00
_cell.angle_gamma   90.00
#
_symmetry.space_group_name_H-M   'P 1'
#
loop_
_entity.id
_entity.type
_entity.pdbx_description
1 polymer ?
#
loop_
_entity_poly.entity_id
_entity_poly.type
_entity_poly.pdbx_seq_one_letter_code
_entity_poly.pdbx_strand_id
1 'polypeptide(L)'
;MSQKPRPKSREVRLFRNNRNQAIRIPVEFELPGDRALITRDGDRLIVEPLRRGGLLALLDSWKPLDEALPDVADRPVEPKDIF
;
A
#
# COMPACT_ATOMS: atom_id res chain seq x y z
N MET A 1 -15.25 21.23 -0.94
CA MET A 1 -14.41 21.02 -2.14
C MET A 1 -13.01 20.63 -1.68
N SER A 2 -12.67 19.34 -1.71
CA SER A 2 -11.38 18.86 -1.22
C SER A 2 -10.30 19.17 -2.26
N GLN A 3 -9.42 20.11 -1.95
CA GLN A 3 -8.38 20.57 -2.86
C GLN A 3 -7.31 19.46 -2.95
N LYS A 4 -7.24 18.79 -4.10
CA LYS A 4 -6.22 17.76 -4.36
C LYS A 4 -4.84 18.43 -4.24
N PRO A 5 -3.91 17.93 -3.41
CA PRO A 5 -2.59 18.54 -3.28
C PRO A 5 -1.90 18.53 -4.64
N ARG A 6 -1.23 19.64 -4.99
CA ARG A 6 -0.42 19.70 -6.22
C ARG A 6 0.69 18.64 -6.09
N PRO A 7 0.87 17.76 -7.09
CA PRO A 7 1.94 16.77 -7.05
C PRO A 7 3.28 17.52 -6.99
N LYS A 8 4.12 17.16 -6.02
CA LYS A 8 5.51 17.61 -6.00
C LYS A 8 6.19 17.06 -7.26
N SER A 9 6.86 17.90 -8.02
CA SER A 9 7.61 17.51 -9.21
C SER A 9 9.06 17.94 -9.08
N ARG A 10 9.97 17.10 -9.59
CA ARG A 10 11.39 17.39 -9.65
C ARG A 10 11.94 16.92 -10.98
N GLU A 11 12.66 17.79 -11.66
CA GLU A 11 13.38 17.40 -12.87
C GLU A 11 14.54 16.46 -12.50
N VAL A 12 14.61 15.31 -13.16
CA VAL A 12 15.65 14.30 -12.95
C VAL A 12 16.29 13.94 -14.28
N ARG A 13 17.58 13.58 -14.25
CA ARG A 13 18.30 13.13 -15.44
C ARG A 13 18.08 11.64 -15.67
N LEU A 14 17.75 11.29 -16.91
CA LEU A 14 17.73 9.91 -17.39
C LEU A 14 19.16 9.43 -17.64
N PHE A 15 19.44 8.18 -17.32
CA PHE A 15 20.74 7.56 -17.60
C PHE A 15 20.57 6.12 -18.09
N ARG A 16 21.68 5.51 -18.54
CA ARG A 16 21.71 4.10 -18.94
C ARG A 16 22.34 3.27 -17.83
N ASN A 17 21.67 2.16 -17.49
CA ASN A 17 22.23 1.07 -16.68
C ASN A 17 22.31 -0.16 -17.58
N ASN A 18 23.51 -0.42 -18.12
CA ASN A 18 23.74 -1.39 -19.19
C ASN A 18 22.82 -1.11 -20.40
N ARG A 19 21.99 -2.07 -20.78
CA ARG A 19 21.03 -1.94 -21.90
C ARG A 19 19.75 -1.19 -21.50
N ASN A 20 19.52 -0.94 -20.22
CA ASN A 20 18.27 -0.39 -19.71
C ASN A 20 18.37 1.13 -19.49
N GLN A 21 17.25 1.83 -19.65
CA GLN A 21 17.11 3.21 -19.18
C GLN A 21 16.74 3.21 -17.70
N ALA A 22 17.30 4.16 -16.94
CA ALA A 22 17.06 4.28 -15.51
C ALA A 22 16.89 5.75 -15.10
N ILE A 23 16.16 5.93 -13.99
CA ILE A 23 16.03 7.21 -13.28
C ILE A 23 16.55 7.05 -11.87
N ARG A 24 17.15 8.11 -11.30
CA ARG A 24 17.44 8.16 -9.87
C ARG A 24 16.19 8.70 -9.19
N ILE A 25 15.61 7.94 -8.28
CA ILE A 25 14.47 8.38 -7.47
C ILE A 25 15.05 9.19 -6.30
N PRO A 26 14.79 10.51 -6.20
CA PRO A 26 15.20 11.30 -5.04
C PRO A 26 14.52 10.80 -3.76
N VAL A 27 15.15 11.00 -2.60
CA VAL A 27 14.66 10.48 -1.30
C VAL A 27 13.24 10.94 -0.97
N GLU A 28 12.85 12.14 -1.38
CA GLU A 28 11.50 12.66 -1.17
C GLU A 28 10.40 11.96 -2.02
N PHE A 29 10.80 11.12 -2.98
CA PHE A 29 9.93 10.31 -3.85
C PHE A 29 10.17 8.80 -3.66
N GLU A 30 10.92 8.40 -2.63
CA GLU A 30 11.24 6.98 -2.38
C GLU A 30 9.96 6.16 -2.18
N LEU A 31 9.87 5.03 -2.91
CA LEU A 31 8.76 4.10 -2.79
C LEU A 31 9.08 3.04 -1.73
N PRO A 32 8.09 2.59 -0.95
CA PRO A 32 8.31 1.53 0.02
C PRO A 32 8.59 0.19 -0.68
N GLY A 33 9.47 -0.62 -0.08
CA GLY A 33 9.80 -1.97 -0.54
C GLY A 33 10.95 -2.02 -1.55
N ASP A 34 11.14 -3.19 -2.17
CA ASP A 34 12.24 -3.49 -3.11
C ASP A 34 11.78 -3.62 -4.57
N ARG A 35 10.46 -3.54 -4.81
CA ARG A 35 9.83 -3.80 -6.12
C ARG A 35 8.76 -2.76 -6.42
N ALA A 36 8.65 -2.41 -7.69
CA ALA A 36 7.63 -1.52 -8.21
C ALA A 36 7.05 -2.06 -9.51
N LEU A 37 5.78 -1.74 -9.77
CA LEU A 37 5.12 -1.89 -11.06
C LEU A 37 5.30 -0.59 -11.85
N ILE A 38 5.59 -0.70 -13.15
CA ILE A 38 5.65 0.43 -14.07
C ILE A 38 4.56 0.24 -15.12
N THR A 39 3.68 1.24 -15.23
CA THR A 39 2.61 1.30 -16.23
C THR A 39 2.81 2.52 -17.12
N ARG A 40 2.48 2.41 -18.41
CA ARG A 40 2.56 3.53 -19.36
C ARG A 40 1.17 4.06 -19.63
N ASP A 41 1.00 5.38 -19.50
CA ASP A 41 -0.19 6.12 -19.88
C ASP A 41 0.23 7.28 -20.80
N GLY A 42 0.08 7.07 -22.11
CA GLY A 42 0.60 7.99 -23.13
C GLY A 42 2.10 8.23 -23.01
N ASP A 43 2.49 9.48 -22.73
CA ASP A 43 3.86 9.92 -22.52
C ASP A 43 4.36 9.78 -21.07
N ARG A 44 3.50 9.31 -20.15
CA ARG A 44 3.79 9.19 -18.72
C ARG A 44 4.15 7.77 -18.35
N LEU A 45 5.12 7.65 -17.45
CA LEU A 45 5.37 6.43 -16.70
C LEU A 45 4.80 6.59 -15.29
N ILE A 46 3.89 5.70 -14.92
CA ILE A 46 3.30 5.59 -13.59
C ILE A 46 4.05 4.47 -12.87
N VAL A 47 4.70 4.80 -11.75
CA VAL A 47 5.48 3.84 -10.96
C VAL A 47 4.83 3.69 -9.60
N GLU A 48 4.45 2.46 -9.25
CA GLU A 48 3.74 2.16 -8.00
C GLU A 48 4.46 1.06 -7.23
N PRO A 49 4.55 1.11 -5.90
CA PRO A 49 5.21 0.07 -5.11
C PRO A 49 4.42 -1.23 -5.20
N LEU A 50 5.12 -2.33 -5.45
CA LEU A 50 4.50 -3.65 -5.43
C LEU A 50 4.38 -4.11 -3.98
N ARG A 51 3.17 -4.01 -3.42
CA ARG A 51 2.92 -4.40 -2.02
C ARG A 51 2.93 -5.92 -1.86
N ARG A 52 4.07 -6.42 -1.38
CA ARG A 52 4.34 -7.73 -0.77
C ARG A 52 3.39 -8.10 0.36
N GLY A 53 2.17 -8.51 0.06
CA GLY A 53 1.24 -9.10 1.02
C GLY A 53 0.65 -8.08 2.01
N GLY A 54 -0.56 -7.63 1.71
CA GLY A 54 -1.40 -6.91 2.67
C GLY A 54 -2.12 -7.88 3.60
N LEU A 55 -3.09 -7.35 4.36
CA LEU A 55 -4.01 -8.16 5.18
C LEU A 55 -4.54 -9.39 4.43
N LEU A 56 -4.85 -9.24 3.14
CA LEU A 56 -5.34 -10.34 2.31
C LEU A 56 -4.34 -11.49 2.16
N ALA A 57 -3.06 -11.21 1.91
CA ALA A 57 -2.06 -12.27 1.79
C ALA A 57 -1.73 -12.90 3.15
N LEU A 58 -1.84 -12.13 4.24
CA LEU A 58 -1.71 -12.67 5.59
C LEU A 58 -2.86 -13.64 5.89
N LEU A 59 -4.10 -13.24 5.61
CA LEU A 59 -5.28 -14.10 5.78
C LEU A 59 -5.20 -15.36 4.89
N ASP A 60 -4.73 -15.23 3.66
CA ASP A 60 -4.53 -16.37 2.73
C ASP A 60 -3.46 -17.36 3.24
N SER A 61 -2.49 -16.88 4.02
CA SER A 61 -1.46 -17.73 4.62
C SER A 61 -1.94 -18.52 5.86
N TRP A 62 -3.11 -18.22 6.41
CA TRP A 62 -3.61 -18.86 7.62
C TRP A 62 -4.24 -20.22 7.30
N LYS A 63 -3.91 -21.23 8.12
CA LYS A 63 -4.59 -22.52 8.06
C LYS A 63 -5.97 -22.40 8.71
N PRO A 64 -6.96 -23.21 8.28
CA PRO A 64 -8.22 -23.35 9.02
C PRO A 64 -7.94 -23.67 10.49
N LEU A 65 -8.70 -23.05 11.38
CA LEU A 65 -8.68 -23.38 12.79
C LEU A 65 -9.58 -24.59 13.00
N ASP A 66 -9.07 -25.63 13.67
CA ASP A 66 -9.82 -26.85 13.99
C ASP A 66 -10.71 -26.70 15.23
N GLU A 67 -10.82 -25.47 15.76
CA GLU A 67 -11.59 -25.13 16.95
C GLU A 67 -12.87 -24.38 16.57
N ALA A 68 -13.99 -24.77 17.19
CA ALA A 68 -15.22 -24.01 17.09
C ALA A 68 -15.08 -22.68 17.85
N LEU A 69 -15.71 -21.62 17.34
CA LEU A 69 -15.86 -20.40 18.12
C LEU A 69 -16.69 -20.71 19.38
N PRO A 70 -16.30 -20.18 20.56
CA PRO A 70 -17.09 -20.34 21.77
C PRO A 70 -18.45 -19.65 21.61
N ASP A 71 -19.46 -20.16 22.30
CA ASP A 71 -20.74 -19.46 22.41
C ASP A 71 -20.54 -18.18 23.23
N VAL A 72 -20.78 -17.03 22.62
CA VAL A 72 -20.65 -15.72 23.26
C VAL A 72 -22.05 -15.12 23.36
N ALA A 73 -22.55 -15.03 24.60
CA ALA A 73 -23.83 -14.39 24.87
C ALA A 73 -23.78 -12.90 24.51
N ASP A 74 -24.56 -12.50 23.49
CA ASP A 74 -24.76 -11.10 23.08
C ASP A 74 -25.69 -10.40 24.07
N ARG A 75 -25.15 -10.11 25.25
CA ARG A 75 -25.89 -9.42 26.31
C ARG A 75 -26.04 -7.94 25.95
N PRO A 76 -27.20 -7.34 26.21
CA PRO A 76 -27.35 -5.90 26.09
C PRO A 76 -26.33 -5.22 27.01
N VAL A 77 -25.93 -4.01 26.62
CA VAL A 77 -25.05 -3.18 27.44
C VAL A 77 -25.73 -2.93 28.79
N GLU A 78 -25.02 -3.22 29.88
CA GLU A 78 -25.49 -2.92 31.23
C GLU A 78 -25.67 -1.40 31.39
N PRO A 79 -26.83 -0.93 31.90
CA PRO A 79 -27.01 0.47 32.23
C PRO A 79 -25.93 0.91 33.21
N LYS A 80 -25.15 1.91 32.82
CA LYS A 80 -24.26 2.65 33.73
C LYS A 80 -24.85 4.03 33.92
N ASP A 81 -24.94 4.48 35.17
CA ASP A 81 -25.13 5.90 35.45
C ASP A 81 -23.86 6.63 34.98
N ILE A 82 -24.00 7.38 33.88
CA ILE A 82 -22.92 8.14 33.25
C ILE A 82 -22.91 9.61 33.75
N PHE A 83 -23.47 9.86 34.93
CA PHE A 83 -23.58 11.19 35.55
C PHE A 83 -23.27 11.12 37.04
#